data_AF-Q93Q92-F1
#
_entry.id   AF-Q93Q92-F1
#
_cell.length_a   1.000
_cell.length_b   1.000
_cell.length_c   1.000
_cell.angle_alpha   90.00
_cell.angle_beta   90.00
_cell.angle_gamma   90.00
#
_symmetry.space_group_name_H-M   'P 1'
#
loop_
_entity.id
_entity.type
_entity.pdbx_description
1 polymer ?
#
loop_
_entity_poly.entity_id
_entity_poly.type
_entity_poly.pdbx_seq_one_letter_code
_entity_poly.pdbx_strand_id
1 'polypeptide(L)'
;SAILMTLFLFISCNNSGKDGNSASTNPADESVKGPNLTEISKKIMDSNTVVLAVKEVEALLSSIDELATKAIGKKIDANGSLVADATDFNTSLLAGAYAISSLITEKLNKLKNSEGLKEKIAEAKKCSDDFTKKLKDSHQELGVANGAATADNAKKAILKTNATKDKGAEELEKLFKAVESLSKAAQDMLTNSVKELTSPVVGKSPK
;
A
#
# COMPACT_ATOMS: atom_id res chain seq x y z
N SER A 1 -3.09 -13.25 16.38
CA SER A 1 -3.79 -13.80 15.22
C SER A 1 -5.04 -14.52 15.72
N ALA A 2 -6.18 -13.82 15.72
CA ALA A 2 -7.44 -14.35 16.29
C ALA A 2 -8.69 -13.82 15.56
N ILE A 3 -8.53 -13.11 14.45
CA ILE A 3 -9.64 -12.47 13.71
C ILE A 3 -10.17 -13.37 12.58
N LEU A 4 -9.49 -14.49 12.27
CA LEU A 4 -9.81 -15.32 11.09
C LEU A 4 -10.64 -16.59 11.41
N MET A 5 -10.93 -16.90 12.68
CA MET A 5 -11.55 -18.19 13.06
C MET A 5 -12.99 -18.12 13.56
N THR A 6 -13.68 -16.98 13.41
CA THR A 6 -15.07 -16.82 13.89
C THR A 6 -16.10 -16.63 12.78
N LEU A 7 -15.72 -16.79 11.49
CA LEU A 7 -16.62 -16.53 10.35
C LEU A 7 -17.38 -17.77 9.82
N PHE A 8 -17.39 -18.90 10.52
CA PHE A 8 -17.98 -20.17 10.02
C PHE A 8 -19.18 -20.71 10.84
N LEU A 9 -20.11 -19.87 11.30
CA LEU A 9 -21.25 -20.36 12.12
C LEU A 9 -22.67 -19.84 11.80
N PHE A 10 -22.94 -19.27 10.63
CA PHE A 10 -24.31 -18.90 10.24
C PHE A 10 -24.74 -19.30 8.82
N ILE A 11 -24.41 -20.53 8.40
CA ILE A 11 -25.09 -21.17 7.26
C ILE A 11 -25.99 -22.28 7.80
N SER A 12 -27.04 -21.89 8.51
CA SER A 12 -28.18 -22.77 8.77
C SER A 12 -29.38 -22.25 7.99
N CYS A 13 -29.75 -23.06 6.99
CA CYS A 13 -31.10 -23.24 6.49
C CYS A 13 -31.85 -22.01 5.96
N ASN A 14 -31.64 -21.68 4.68
CA ASN A 14 -32.76 -21.26 3.84
C ASN A 14 -33.00 -22.30 2.73
N ASN A 15 -33.44 -23.50 3.15
CA ASN A 15 -34.10 -24.45 2.26
C ASN A 15 -35.59 -24.44 2.63
N SER A 16 -36.32 -23.44 2.15
CA SER A 16 -37.77 -23.40 2.25
C SER A 16 -38.33 -24.40 1.23
N GLY A 17 -38.50 -25.65 1.66
CA GLY A 17 -39.30 -26.63 0.94
C GLY A 17 -40.69 -26.05 0.71
N LYS A 18 -41.04 -25.87 -0.56
CA LYS A 18 -42.35 -25.43 -1.00
C LYS A 18 -43.15 -26.66 -1.37
N ASP A 19 -44.04 -27.08 -0.48
CA ASP A 19 -45.20 -27.90 -0.84
C ASP A 19 -46.38 -27.51 0.06
N GLY A 20 -47.31 -26.79 -0.54
CA GLY A 20 -48.46 -26.23 0.14
C GLY A 20 -49.30 -25.43 -0.86
N ASN A 21 -50.16 -26.15 -1.56
CA ASN A 21 -51.20 -25.65 -2.45
C ASN A 21 -51.81 -24.32 -1.98
N SER A 22 -51.60 -23.25 -2.76
CA SER A 22 -52.50 -22.10 -2.82
C SER A 22 -52.16 -21.30 -4.08
N ALA A 23 -53.07 -21.36 -5.05
CA ALA A 23 -53.13 -20.45 -6.16
C ALA A 23 -53.18 -19.01 -5.63
N SER A 24 -52.09 -18.28 -5.80
CA SER A 24 -52.08 -16.83 -5.74
C SER A 24 -51.09 -16.35 -6.79
N THR A 25 -51.64 -16.03 -7.96
CA THR A 25 -51.01 -15.22 -8.99
C THR A 25 -50.92 -13.78 -8.47
N ASN A 26 -50.11 -13.55 -7.44
CA ASN A 26 -49.55 -12.23 -7.22
C ASN A 26 -48.29 -12.16 -8.08
N PRO A 27 -48.09 -11.11 -8.90
CA PRO A 27 -46.77 -10.87 -9.45
C PRO A 27 -45.89 -10.70 -8.22
N ALA A 28 -44.96 -11.63 -8.01
CA ALA A 28 -43.99 -11.51 -6.94
C ALA A 28 -43.36 -10.13 -7.12
N ASP A 29 -43.60 -9.28 -6.14
CA ASP A 29 -43.08 -7.93 -6.09
C ASP A 29 -41.56 -8.00 -6.35
N GLU A 30 -41.14 -7.64 -7.56
CA GLU A 30 -39.73 -7.67 -7.97
C GLU A 30 -38.88 -6.69 -7.15
N SER A 31 -39.51 -5.92 -6.24
CA SER A 31 -38.90 -4.93 -5.37
C SER A 31 -38.05 -5.48 -4.22
N VAL A 32 -37.97 -6.81 -4.00
CA VAL A 32 -37.09 -7.40 -2.96
C VAL A 32 -36.00 -8.27 -3.59
N LYS A 33 -35.34 -7.77 -4.63
CA LYS A 33 -34.08 -8.38 -5.08
C LYS A 33 -33.01 -8.06 -4.03
N GLY A 34 -32.57 -9.06 -3.28
CA GLY A 34 -31.43 -8.95 -2.36
C GLY A 34 -30.15 -8.47 -3.05
N PRO A 35 -29.09 -8.15 -2.30
CA PRO A 35 -27.85 -7.59 -2.84
C PRO A 35 -27.30 -8.45 -4.00
N ASN A 36 -26.85 -7.78 -5.06
CA ASN A 36 -26.27 -8.45 -6.24
C ASN A 36 -24.90 -9.05 -5.89
N LEU A 37 -24.89 -10.29 -5.40
CA LEU A 37 -23.69 -10.94 -4.90
C LEU A 37 -22.59 -11.10 -5.96
N THR A 38 -22.95 -11.29 -7.23
CA THR A 38 -21.97 -11.38 -8.33
C THR A 38 -21.24 -10.06 -8.53
N GLU A 39 -21.96 -8.95 -8.48
CA GLU A 39 -21.37 -7.62 -8.61
C GLU A 39 -20.54 -7.25 -7.37
N ILE A 40 -21.07 -7.50 -6.17
CA ILE A 40 -20.38 -7.19 -4.91
C ILE A 40 -19.10 -8.02 -4.75
N SER A 41 -19.15 -9.33 -5.03
CA SER A 41 -17.95 -10.18 -4.97
C SER A 41 -16.86 -9.72 -5.95
N LYS A 42 -17.25 -9.25 -7.14
CA LYS A 42 -16.33 -8.63 -8.09
C LYS A 42 -15.72 -7.33 -7.54
N LYS A 43 -16.52 -6.43 -6.98
CA LYS A 43 -16.03 -5.19 -6.33
C LYS A 43 -15.05 -5.47 -5.21
N ILE A 44 -15.32 -6.48 -4.38
CA ILE A 44 -14.44 -6.92 -3.29
C ILE A 44 -13.12 -7.44 -3.86
N MET A 45 -13.16 -8.30 -4.87
CA MET A 45 -11.95 -8.84 -5.51
C MET A 45 -11.08 -7.73 -6.13
N ASP A 46 -11.71 -6.81 -6.87
CA ASP A 46 -11.03 -5.71 -7.54
C ASP A 46 -10.41 -4.75 -6.49
N SER A 47 -11.14 -4.41 -5.43
CA SER A 47 -10.65 -3.58 -4.32
C SER A 47 -9.52 -4.26 -3.54
N ASN A 48 -9.64 -5.56 -3.26
CA ASN A 48 -8.62 -6.32 -2.54
C ASN A 48 -7.31 -6.42 -3.35
N THR A 49 -7.40 -6.54 -4.67
CA THR A 49 -6.24 -6.50 -5.56
C THR A 49 -5.46 -5.18 -5.43
N VAL A 50 -6.17 -4.05 -5.34
CA VAL A 50 -5.55 -2.74 -5.12
C VAL A 50 -4.88 -2.66 -3.74
N VAL A 51 -5.56 -3.12 -2.67
CA VAL A 51 -4.99 -3.13 -1.31
C VAL A 51 -3.69 -3.93 -1.25
N LEU A 52 -3.65 -5.12 -1.85
CA LEU A 52 -2.43 -5.94 -1.89
C LEU A 52 -1.27 -5.25 -2.62
N ALA A 53 -1.55 -4.61 -3.75
CA ALA A 53 -0.52 -3.88 -4.49
C ALA A 53 0.02 -2.66 -3.71
N VAL A 54 -0.85 -1.93 -2.98
CA VAL A 54 -0.41 -0.82 -2.13
C VAL A 54 0.42 -1.32 -0.93
N LYS A 55 0.04 -2.46 -0.33
CA LYS A 55 0.81 -3.09 0.76
C LYS A 55 2.22 -3.50 0.32
N GLU A 56 2.40 -3.95 -0.92
CA GLU A 56 3.73 -4.22 -1.47
C GLU A 56 4.60 -2.95 -1.49
N VAL A 57 4.03 -1.81 -1.91
CA VAL A 57 4.74 -0.52 -1.91
C VAL A 57 5.10 -0.06 -0.48
N GLU A 58 4.19 -0.21 0.49
CA GLU A 58 4.47 0.10 1.90
C GLU A 58 5.61 -0.74 2.47
N ALA A 59 5.67 -2.03 2.10
CA ALA A 59 6.76 -2.92 2.53
C ALA A 59 8.10 -2.49 1.93
N LEU A 60 8.14 -2.12 0.65
CA LEU A 60 9.35 -1.57 0.01
C LEU A 60 9.80 -0.27 0.69
N LEU A 61 8.88 0.65 1.00
CA LEU A 61 9.21 1.88 1.75
C LEU A 61 9.78 1.56 3.14
N SER A 62 9.16 0.61 3.83
CA SER A 62 9.63 0.15 5.14
C SER A 62 11.03 -0.46 5.06
N SER A 63 11.36 -1.15 3.97
CA SER A 63 12.72 -1.67 3.77
C SER A 63 13.76 -0.54 3.63
N ILE A 64 13.43 0.58 2.97
CA ILE A 64 14.32 1.77 2.92
C ILE A 64 14.49 2.35 4.34
N ASP A 65 13.42 2.41 5.13
CA ASP A 65 13.47 2.90 6.52
C ASP A 65 14.34 2.01 7.42
N GLU A 66 14.28 0.69 7.25
CA GLU A 66 15.15 -0.25 7.95
C GLU A 66 16.62 -0.04 7.56
N LEU A 67 16.92 0.11 6.27
CA LEU A 67 18.27 0.46 5.80
C LEU A 67 18.76 1.77 6.43
N ALA A 68 17.91 2.80 6.46
CA ALA A 68 18.26 4.11 6.99
C ALA A 68 18.51 4.10 8.51
N THR A 69 17.66 3.38 9.26
CA THR A 69 17.70 3.37 10.73
C THR A 69 18.71 2.38 11.30
N LYS A 70 19.03 1.31 10.56
CA LYS A 70 19.92 0.24 11.06
C LYS A 70 21.27 0.18 10.39
N ALA A 71 21.39 0.45 9.10
CA ALA A 71 22.57 0.07 8.32
C ALA A 71 23.53 1.22 8.00
N ILE A 72 23.10 2.49 8.10
CA ILE A 72 23.97 3.65 7.84
C ILE A 72 25.17 3.65 8.80
N GLY A 73 26.37 3.73 8.23
CA GLY A 73 27.64 3.75 8.96
C GLY A 73 27.87 2.49 9.76
N LYS A 74 27.30 1.35 9.33
CA LYS A 74 27.45 0.05 10.00
C LYS A 74 28.14 -0.98 9.12
N LYS A 75 28.73 -1.96 9.80
CA LYS A 75 29.20 -3.23 9.23
C LYS A 75 28.73 -4.39 10.09
N ILE A 76 28.77 -5.58 9.52
CA ILE A 76 28.55 -6.83 10.26
C ILE A 76 29.87 -7.24 10.93
N ASP A 77 29.86 -7.48 12.24
CA ASP A 77 31.01 -8.02 12.96
C ASP A 77 31.07 -9.57 12.88
N ALA A 78 32.11 -10.18 13.44
CA ALA A 78 32.27 -11.63 13.45
C ALA A 78 31.13 -12.38 14.18
N ASN A 79 30.35 -11.68 15.01
CA ASN A 79 29.23 -12.23 15.76
C ASN A 79 27.89 -12.02 15.03
N GLY A 80 27.90 -11.44 13.83
CA GLY A 80 26.67 -11.16 13.06
C GLY A 80 25.92 -9.91 13.52
N SER A 81 26.52 -9.07 14.36
CA SER A 81 25.91 -7.83 14.86
C SER A 81 26.25 -6.62 13.98
N LEU A 82 25.31 -5.68 13.87
CA LEU A 82 25.57 -4.39 13.22
C LEU A 82 26.32 -3.46 14.18
N VAL A 83 27.61 -3.24 13.90
CA VAL A 83 28.49 -2.36 14.68
C VAL A 83 28.87 -1.13 13.85
N ALA A 84 29.33 -0.07 14.50
CA ALA A 84 29.82 1.12 13.80
C ALA A 84 30.97 0.75 12.85
N ASP A 85 30.90 1.26 11.63
CA ASP A 85 32.00 1.17 10.68
C ASP A 85 32.87 2.42 10.79
N ALA A 86 34.17 2.23 11.00
CA ALA A 86 35.12 3.33 11.16
C ALA A 86 35.38 4.06 9.84
N THR A 87 35.10 3.41 8.70
CA THR A 87 35.36 3.95 7.36
C THR A 87 34.14 4.66 6.77
N ASP A 88 32.96 4.49 7.38
CA ASP A 88 31.72 5.19 7.03
C ASP A 88 31.33 5.07 5.54
N PHE A 89 31.42 3.85 5.00
CA PHE A 89 31.15 3.60 3.58
C PHE A 89 29.67 3.26 3.31
N ASN A 90 28.93 4.20 2.73
CA ASN A 90 27.50 4.06 2.48
C ASN A 90 27.10 4.02 0.99
N THR A 91 28.04 4.13 0.04
CA THR A 91 27.68 4.23 -1.39
C THR A 91 26.86 3.03 -1.89
N SER A 92 27.23 1.80 -1.53
CA SER A 92 26.49 0.59 -1.94
C SER A 92 25.12 0.47 -1.27
N LEU A 93 25.03 0.87 0.01
CA LEU A 93 23.75 0.97 0.74
C LEU A 93 22.79 1.94 0.03
N LEU A 94 23.29 3.11 -0.36
CA LEU A 94 22.52 4.13 -1.07
C LEU A 94 22.13 3.69 -2.49
N ALA A 95 23.00 2.98 -3.19
CA ALA A 95 22.66 2.36 -4.47
C ALA A 95 21.51 1.34 -4.32
N GLY A 96 21.52 0.55 -3.23
CA GLY A 96 20.42 -0.34 -2.88
C GLY A 96 19.11 0.41 -2.61
N ALA A 97 19.15 1.49 -1.82
CA ALA A 97 17.98 2.33 -1.58
C ALA A 97 17.42 2.96 -2.87
N TYR A 98 18.30 3.41 -3.78
CA TYR A 98 17.90 3.93 -5.10
C TYR A 98 17.26 2.86 -6.00
N ALA A 99 17.78 1.63 -5.96
CA ALA A 99 17.17 0.51 -6.69
C ALA A 99 15.75 0.22 -6.18
N ILE A 100 15.55 0.25 -4.85
CA ILE A 100 14.22 0.08 -4.22
C ILE A 100 13.30 1.26 -4.58
N SER A 101 13.80 2.50 -4.60
CA SER A 101 12.99 3.67 -4.98
C SER A 101 12.50 3.58 -6.44
N SER A 102 13.36 3.09 -7.33
CA SER A 102 13.02 2.83 -8.73
C SER A 102 11.96 1.73 -8.85
N LEU A 103 12.07 0.66 -8.06
CA LEU A 103 11.07 -0.41 -8.01
C LEU A 103 9.73 0.09 -7.46
N ILE A 104 9.72 0.93 -6.42
CA ILE A 104 8.50 1.56 -5.90
C ILE A 104 7.79 2.35 -7.00
N THR A 105 8.55 3.14 -7.76
CA THR A 105 8.03 3.92 -8.89
C THR A 105 7.40 3.01 -9.95
N GLU A 106 8.07 1.91 -10.31
CA GLU A 106 7.53 0.90 -11.24
C GLU A 106 6.21 0.29 -10.74
N LYS A 107 6.15 -0.08 -9.45
CA LYS A 107 4.97 -0.69 -8.83
C LYS A 107 3.80 0.28 -8.79
N LEU A 108 4.03 1.53 -8.41
CA LEU A 108 3.02 2.58 -8.45
C LEU A 108 2.52 2.82 -9.88
N ASN A 109 3.42 2.83 -10.88
CA ASN A 109 3.05 2.97 -12.29
C ASN A 109 2.16 1.85 -12.82
N LYS A 110 2.36 0.62 -12.33
CA LYS A 110 1.51 -0.54 -12.66
C LYS A 110 0.16 -0.56 -11.94
N LEU A 111 -0.01 0.27 -10.90
CA LEU A 111 -1.27 0.34 -10.16
C LEU A 111 -2.38 0.87 -11.08
N LYS A 112 -3.44 0.08 -11.27
CA LYS A 112 -4.59 0.46 -12.08
C LYS A 112 -5.31 1.64 -11.41
N ASN A 113 -5.76 2.58 -12.23
CA ASN A 113 -6.67 3.61 -11.74
C ASN A 113 -7.97 2.95 -11.27
N SER A 114 -8.39 3.28 -10.06
CA SER A 114 -9.72 2.98 -9.55
C SER A 114 -10.45 4.30 -9.27
N GLU A 115 -11.76 4.31 -9.46
CA GLU A 115 -12.61 5.46 -9.16
C GLU A 115 -12.47 5.82 -7.68
N GLY A 116 -12.20 7.09 -7.36
CA GLY A 116 -11.90 7.53 -5.99
C GLY A 116 -10.46 7.36 -5.51
N LEU A 117 -9.58 6.66 -6.24
CA LEU A 117 -8.14 6.54 -5.89
C LEU A 117 -7.20 7.29 -6.83
N LYS A 118 -7.66 7.69 -8.02
CA LYS A 118 -6.85 8.29 -9.08
C LYS A 118 -5.92 9.41 -8.59
N GLU A 119 -6.43 10.34 -7.79
CA GLU A 119 -5.65 11.47 -7.27
C GLU A 119 -4.53 11.01 -6.33
N LYS A 120 -4.83 10.09 -5.41
CA LYS A 120 -3.83 9.55 -4.46
C LYS A 120 -2.77 8.70 -5.15
N ILE A 121 -3.16 7.95 -6.19
CA ILE A 121 -2.22 7.21 -7.03
C ILE A 121 -1.29 8.18 -7.75
N ALA A 122 -1.83 9.26 -8.33
CA ALA A 122 -1.03 10.27 -9.02
C ALA A 122 -0.07 11.00 -8.07
N GLU A 123 -0.52 11.34 -6.86
CA GLU A 123 0.31 11.94 -5.82
C GLU A 123 1.45 11.01 -5.39
N ALA A 124 1.16 9.74 -5.09
CA ALA A 124 2.18 8.75 -4.73
C ALA A 124 3.21 8.56 -5.85
N LYS A 125 2.78 8.49 -7.11
CA LYS A 125 3.68 8.42 -8.29
C LYS A 125 4.59 9.64 -8.37
N LYS A 126 4.01 10.84 -8.26
CA LYS A 126 4.79 12.08 -8.29
C LYS A 126 5.82 12.10 -7.18
N CYS A 127 5.45 11.73 -5.95
CA CYS A 127 6.39 11.67 -4.84
C CYS A 127 7.48 10.60 -5.03
N SER A 128 7.18 9.46 -5.66
CA SER A 128 8.20 8.44 -5.95
C SER A 128 9.19 8.87 -7.02
N ASP A 129 8.70 9.58 -8.05
CA ASP A 129 9.52 10.20 -9.07
C ASP A 129 10.42 11.29 -8.47
N ASP A 130 9.84 12.17 -7.65
CA ASP A 130 10.56 13.26 -6.97
C ASP A 130 11.68 12.70 -6.06
N PHE A 131 11.39 11.66 -5.27
CA PHE A 131 12.39 11.01 -4.41
C PHE A 131 13.52 10.37 -5.22
N THR A 132 13.18 9.54 -6.21
CA THR A 132 14.18 8.87 -7.05
C THR A 132 15.03 9.88 -7.81
N LYS A 133 14.41 10.95 -8.34
CA LYS A 133 15.11 12.06 -8.99
C LYS A 133 16.05 12.78 -8.02
N LYS A 134 15.62 13.06 -6.79
CA LYS A 134 16.46 13.76 -5.81
C LYS A 134 17.73 12.97 -5.45
N LEU A 135 17.61 11.65 -5.29
CA LEU A 135 18.76 10.77 -5.09
C LEU A 135 19.72 10.81 -6.29
N LYS A 136 19.17 10.74 -7.51
CA LYS A 136 19.94 10.84 -8.75
C LYS A 136 20.66 12.18 -8.88
N ASP A 137 19.95 13.29 -8.65
CA ASP A 137 20.51 14.64 -8.79
C ASP A 137 21.59 14.90 -7.70
N SER A 138 21.55 14.17 -6.59
CA SER A 138 22.55 14.21 -5.51
C SER A 138 23.72 13.23 -5.71
N HIS A 139 23.89 12.63 -6.90
CA HIS A 139 24.86 11.55 -7.13
C HIS A 139 26.32 11.93 -6.81
N GLN A 140 26.69 13.21 -6.90
CA GLN A 140 28.05 13.65 -6.58
C GLN A 140 28.41 13.39 -5.12
N GLU A 141 27.42 13.34 -4.23
CA GLU A 141 27.58 13.15 -2.79
C GLU A 141 27.10 11.79 -2.29
N LEU A 142 26.20 11.14 -3.04
CA LEU A 142 25.64 9.82 -2.69
C LEU A 142 26.31 8.66 -3.45
N GLY A 143 26.83 8.93 -4.65
CA GLY A 143 27.48 7.99 -5.55
C GLY A 143 29.01 8.10 -5.55
N VAL A 144 29.61 8.45 -4.41
CA VAL A 144 31.04 8.74 -4.30
C VAL A 144 31.87 7.47 -4.53
N ALA A 145 33.00 7.63 -5.24
CA ALA A 145 33.95 6.55 -5.50
C ALA A 145 34.47 5.90 -4.20
N ASN A 146 34.93 4.66 -4.32
CA ASN A 146 35.49 3.87 -3.22
C ASN A 146 34.57 3.70 -2.00
N GLY A 147 33.26 3.88 -2.16
CA GLY A 147 32.32 3.72 -1.05
C GLY A 147 32.12 4.96 -0.18
N ALA A 148 32.82 6.07 -0.46
CA ALA A 148 33.03 7.17 0.48
C ALA A 148 31.84 8.12 0.71
N ALA A 149 30.60 7.72 0.40
CA ALA A 149 29.43 8.47 0.83
C ALA A 149 29.30 8.40 2.36
N THR A 150 29.31 9.56 3.02
CA THR A 150 29.29 9.67 4.49
C THR A 150 27.94 9.31 5.09
N ALA A 151 27.89 8.94 6.37
CA ALA A 151 26.66 8.71 7.11
C ALA A 151 25.79 9.98 7.17
N ASP A 152 26.39 11.16 7.24
CA ASP A 152 25.64 12.41 7.23
C ASP A 152 24.89 12.60 5.89
N ASN A 153 25.57 12.39 4.77
CA ASN A 153 24.95 12.45 3.44
C ASN A 153 23.93 11.33 3.25
N ALA A 154 24.20 10.12 3.74
CA ALA A 154 23.24 9.02 3.71
C ALA A 154 21.97 9.35 4.52
N LYS A 155 22.11 9.94 5.71
CA LYS A 155 20.95 10.36 6.53
C LYS A 155 20.14 11.45 5.84
N LYS A 156 20.79 12.45 5.24
CA LYS A 156 20.12 13.49 4.44
C LYS A 156 19.35 12.92 3.24
N ALA A 157 19.72 11.74 2.76
CA ALA A 157 19.10 11.08 1.62
C ALA A 157 17.95 10.13 1.99
N ILE A 158 18.10 9.31 3.04
CA ILE A 158 17.14 8.22 3.32
C ILE A 158 16.63 8.15 4.76
N LEU A 159 17.13 8.98 5.70
CA LEU A 159 16.61 9.01 7.07
C LEU A 159 15.58 10.14 7.22
N LYS A 160 14.28 9.80 7.12
CA LYS A 160 13.16 10.76 7.20
C LYS A 160 13.10 11.56 8.51
N THR A 161 13.72 11.08 9.57
CA THR A 161 13.80 11.77 10.87
C THR A 161 15.06 12.62 11.04
N ASN A 162 15.95 12.67 10.03
CA ASN A 162 17.14 13.51 10.09
C ASN A 162 16.77 15.00 10.12
N ALA A 163 17.58 15.82 10.80
CA ALA A 163 17.32 17.25 10.90
C ALA A 163 17.44 17.96 9.54
N THR A 164 18.47 17.61 8.76
CA THR A 164 18.67 18.11 7.39
C THR A 164 18.29 17.02 6.39
N LYS A 165 17.48 17.37 5.38
CA LYS A 165 16.83 16.38 4.48
C LYS A 165 16.98 16.71 3.00
N ASP A 166 18.00 17.49 2.68
CA ASP A 166 18.20 18.17 1.39
C ASP A 166 18.72 17.26 0.26
N LYS A 167 18.82 15.95 0.47
CA LYS A 167 19.32 14.95 -0.51
C LYS A 167 18.34 13.82 -0.81
N GLY A 168 17.11 13.90 -0.32
CA GLY A 168 16.07 12.90 -0.58
C GLY A 168 15.20 12.56 0.62
N ALA A 169 15.66 12.80 1.85
CA ALA A 169 14.89 12.40 3.02
C ALA A 169 13.57 13.19 3.15
N GLU A 170 13.50 14.39 2.58
CA GLU A 170 12.26 15.19 2.53
C GLU A 170 11.27 14.60 1.53
N GLU A 171 11.73 14.24 0.34
CA GLU A 171 10.93 13.58 -0.69
C GLU A 171 10.49 12.18 -0.23
N LEU A 172 11.35 11.44 0.47
CA LEU A 172 11.01 10.16 1.07
C LEU A 172 9.88 10.30 2.11
N GLU A 173 9.95 11.31 2.97
CA GLU A 173 8.89 11.57 3.96
C GLU A 173 7.55 11.90 3.27
N LYS A 174 7.58 12.70 2.19
CA LYS A 174 6.39 13.01 1.38
C LYS A 174 5.83 11.74 0.73
N LEU A 175 6.69 10.88 0.18
CA LEU A 175 6.30 9.60 -0.39
C LEU A 175 5.64 8.68 0.65
N PHE A 176 6.18 8.59 1.86
CA PHE A 176 5.57 7.84 2.96
C PHE A 176 4.14 8.33 3.25
N LYS A 177 3.93 9.65 3.36
CA LYS A 177 2.60 10.24 3.63
C LYS A 177 1.62 10.03 2.47
N ALA A 178 2.09 10.14 1.23
CA ALA A 178 1.27 9.90 0.04
C ALA A 178 0.81 8.44 -0.05
N VAL A 179 1.72 7.48 0.21
CA VAL A 179 1.40 6.05 0.21
C VAL A 179 0.50 5.67 1.39
N GLU A 180 0.71 6.25 2.59
CA GLU A 180 -0.18 6.07 3.74
C GLU A 180 -1.62 6.52 3.40
N SER A 181 -1.74 7.70 2.78
CA SER A 181 -3.04 8.24 2.34
C SER A 181 -3.70 7.35 1.30
N LEU A 182 -2.93 6.83 0.33
CA LEU A 182 -3.40 5.88 -0.68
C LEU A 182 -3.86 4.57 -0.05
N SER A 183 -3.09 4.03 0.91
CA SER A 183 -3.39 2.80 1.64
C SER A 183 -4.69 2.91 2.42
N LYS A 184 -4.89 4.02 3.14
CA LYS A 184 -6.13 4.30 3.86
C LYS A 184 -7.34 4.31 2.91
N ALA A 185 -7.23 5.03 1.79
CA ALA A 185 -8.32 5.10 0.82
C ALA A 185 -8.62 3.74 0.14
N ALA A 186 -7.59 2.94 -0.15
CA ALA A 186 -7.77 1.59 -0.68
C ALA A 186 -8.47 0.67 0.33
N GLN A 187 -8.13 0.77 1.62
CA GLN A 187 -8.80 0.03 2.69
C GLN A 187 -10.26 0.48 2.87
N ASP A 188 -10.55 1.78 2.78
CA ASP A 188 -11.92 2.30 2.84
C ASP A 188 -12.77 1.79 1.67
N MET A 189 -12.22 1.77 0.45
CA MET A 189 -12.87 1.21 -0.74
C MET A 189 -13.23 -0.27 -0.57
N LEU A 190 -12.29 -1.08 -0.05
CA LEU A 190 -12.54 -2.49 0.25
C LEU A 190 -13.59 -2.65 1.34
N THR A 191 -13.50 -1.86 2.41
CA THR A 191 -14.45 -1.88 3.53
C THR A 191 -15.86 -1.55 3.06
N ASN A 192 -16.02 -0.56 2.18
CA ASN A 192 -17.31 -0.20 1.60
C ASN A 192 -17.86 -1.34 0.72
N SER A 193 -17.02 -1.95 -0.12
CA SER A 193 -17.43 -3.10 -0.93
C SER A 193 -17.90 -4.29 -0.09
N VAL A 194 -17.25 -4.53 1.06
CA VAL A 194 -17.66 -5.58 2.02
C VAL A 194 -18.98 -5.22 2.71
N LYS A 195 -19.18 -3.95 3.10
CA LYS A 195 -20.43 -3.48 3.72
C LYS A 195 -21.65 -3.62 2.81
N GLU A 196 -21.47 -3.61 1.48
CA GLU A 196 -22.58 -3.85 0.53
C GLU A 196 -23.20 -5.25 0.70
N LEU A 197 -22.49 -6.22 1.28
CA LEU A 197 -23.03 -7.56 1.55
C LEU A 197 -24.19 -7.57 2.56
N THR A 198 -24.21 -6.60 3.47
CA THR A 198 -25.18 -6.52 4.57
C THR A 198 -26.07 -5.27 4.48
N SER A 199 -25.88 -4.44 3.45
CA SER A 199 -26.66 -3.23 3.24
C SER A 199 -27.92 -3.54 2.42
N PRO A 200 -29.08 -2.95 2.76
CA PRO A 200 -30.29 -3.11 1.96
C PRO A 200 -30.06 -2.58 0.54
N VAL A 201 -30.59 -3.27 -0.47
CA VAL A 201 -30.54 -2.80 -1.86
C VAL A 201 -31.30 -1.48 -1.92
N VAL A 202 -30.64 -0.42 -2.37
CA VAL A 202 -31.30 0.86 -2.65
C VAL A 202 -32.24 0.62 -3.83
N GLY A 203 -33.48 0.26 -3.54
CA GLY A 203 -34.54 0.24 -4.53
C GLY A 203 -34.67 1.65 -5.10
N LYS A 204 -34.55 1.80 -6.42
CA LYS A 204 -34.95 3.04 -7.09
C LYS A 204 -36.39 3.32 -6.68
N SER A 205 -36.61 4.44 -6.00
CA SER A 205 -37.96 4.93 -5.72
C SER A 205 -38.72 5.06 -7.05
N PRO A 206 -39.95 4.53 -7.17
CA PRO A 206 -40.76 4.71 -8.37
C PRO A 206 -41.01 6.19 -8.62
N LYS A 207 -40.89 6.63 -9.88
CA LYS A 207 -41.36 7.93 -10.36
C LYS A 207 -42.86 7.90 -10.59
#